data_AF-A0A372JF19-F1
#
_entry.id   AF-A0A372JF19-F1
#
_cell.length_a   1.000
_cell.length_b   1.000
_cell.length_c   1.000
_cell.angle_alpha   90.00
_cell.angle_beta   90.00
_cell.angle_gamma   90.00
#
_symmetry.space_group_name_H-M   'P 1'
#
loop_
_entity.id
_entity.type
_entity.pdbx_description
1 polymer ?
#
loop_
_entity_poly.entity_id
_entity_poly.type
_entity_poly.pdbx_seq_one_letter_code
_entity_poly.pdbx_strand_id
1 'polypeptide(L)' 'MTRPAPPGTLVVVGDTLLDVDLVGECARLSPDAPVPVIEHAAERARPGGAGLAALLA' A
#
# COMPACT_ATOMS: atom_id res chain seq x y z
N MET A 1 7.05 -14.83 -27.93
CA MET A 1 7.69 -13.60 -28.41
C MET A 1 7.99 -12.71 -27.22
N THR A 2 9.21 -12.71 -26.70
CA THR A 2 9.69 -11.63 -25.82
C THR A 2 10.98 -11.11 -26.46
N ARG A 3 11.00 -9.82 -26.80
CA ARG A 3 12.23 -9.16 -27.24
C ARG A 3 13.13 -9.01 -26.00
N PRO A 4 14.44 -9.29 -26.08
CA PRO A 4 15.33 -9.05 -24.96
C PRO A 4 15.26 -7.57 -24.55
N ALA A 5 15.17 -7.34 -23.25
CA ALA A 5 15.11 -6.00 -22.71
C ALA A 5 16.48 -5.31 -22.89
N PRO A 6 16.51 -3.98 -23.15
CA PRO A 6 17.78 -3.29 -23.30
C PRO A 6 18.62 -3.38 -22.01
N PRO A 7 19.96 -3.37 -22.11
CA PRO A 7 20.83 -3.43 -20.94
C PRO A 7 20.45 -2.34 -19.92
N GLY A 8 20.28 -2.75 -18.66
CA GLY A 8 19.77 -1.87 -17.59
C GLY A 8 18.26 -1.93 -17.35
N THR A 9 17.50 -2.71 -18.13
CA THR A 9 16.07 -2.92 -17.86
C THR A 9 15.84 -3.95 -16.76
N LEU A 10 15.08 -3.58 -15.73
CA LEU A 10 14.65 -4.47 -14.67
C LEU A 10 13.21 -4.93 -14.93
N VAL A 11 12.97 -6.24 -14.79
CA VAL A 11 11.62 -6.82 -14.83
C VAL A 11 11.28 -7.32 -13.43
N VAL A 12 10.23 -6.77 -12.85
CA VAL A 12 9.70 -7.19 -11.53
C VAL A 12 8.54 -8.15 -11.77
N VAL A 13 8.63 -9.35 -11.19
CA VAL A 13 7.58 -10.37 -11.24
C VAL A 13 7.17 -10.72 -9.82
N GLY A 14 5.88 -10.58 -9.53
CA GLY A 14 5.30 -10.88 -8.23
C GLY A 14 3.94 -10.20 -8.08
N ASP A 15 3.30 -10.39 -6.93
CA ASP A 15 1.99 -9.84 -6.65
C ASP A 15 2.06 -8.34 -6.37
N THR A 16 1.26 -7.56 -7.09
CA THR A 16 1.07 -6.14 -6.79
C THR A 16 -0.08 -5.99 -5.83
N LEU A 17 0.16 -5.22 -4.77
CA LEU A 17 -0.83 -4.93 -3.74
C LEU A 17 -1.14 -3.43 -3.73
N LEU A 18 -2.31 -3.09 -3.20
CA LEU A 18 -2.67 -1.72 -2.88
C LEU A 18 -2.53 -1.56 -1.36
N ASP A 19 -1.51 -0.82 -0.95
CA ASP A 19 -1.37 -0.40 0.44
C ASP A 19 -2.25 0.84 0.65
N VAL A 20 -3.11 0.81 1.66
CA VAL A 20 -3.97 1.93 2.04
C VAL A 20 -3.68 2.31 3.48
N ASP A 21 -3.05 3.48 3.67
CA ASP A 21 -2.81 4.03 4.99
C ASP A 21 -4.01 4.90 5.41
N LEU A 22 -4.59 4.64 6.58
CA LEU A 22 -5.63 5.48 7.20
C LEU A 22 -5.03 6.21 8.41
N VAL A 23 -5.08 7.54 8.39
CA VAL A 23 -4.57 8.40 9.47
C VAL A 23 -5.68 9.31 9.96
N GLY A 24 -6.05 9.17 11.22
CA GLY A 24 -7.08 9.98 11.86
C GLY A 24 -6.86 10.08 13.37
N GLU A 25 -7.82 10.70 14.06
CA GLU A 25 -7.76 10.89 15.50
C GLU A 25 -8.61 9.83 16.22
N CYS A 26 -8.17 9.41 17.40
CA CYS A 26 -8.91 8.49 18.26
C CYS A 26 -9.21 9.16 19.60
N ALA A 27 -10.46 9.59 19.80
CA ALA A 27 -10.90 10.24 21.03
C ALA A 27 -11.79 9.35 21.91
N ARG A 28 -12.20 8.17 21.41
CA ARG A 28 -13.10 7.26 22.12
C ARG A 28 -12.85 5.79 21.79
N LEU A 29 -13.44 4.93 22.60
CA LEU A 29 -13.50 3.48 22.37
C LEU A 29 -14.85 3.08 21.74
N SER A 30 -14.87 1.92 21.10
CA SER A 30 -16.08 1.28 20.63
C SER A 30 -16.97 0.86 21.83
N PRO A 31 -18.31 0.96 21.72
CA PRO A 31 -19.21 0.45 22.75
C PRO A 31 -19.18 -1.08 22.89
N ASP A 32 -18.82 -1.80 21.82
CA ASP A 32 -18.91 -3.27 21.76
C ASP A 32 -17.62 -3.99 22.18
N ALA A 33 -16.49 -3.28 22.26
CA ALA A 33 -15.19 -3.82 22.64
C ALA A 33 -14.21 -2.70 23.03
N PRO A 34 -13.17 -2.96 23.85
CA PRO A 34 -12.15 -1.98 24.22
C PRO A 34 -11.15 -1.71 23.09
N VAL A 35 -11.66 -1.31 21.91
CA VAL A 35 -10.88 -0.96 20.72
C VAL A 35 -11.09 0.52 20.37
N PRO A 36 -10.03 1.25 19.97
CA PRO A 36 -10.16 2.64 19.55
C PRO A 36 -11.02 2.79 18.30
N VAL A 37 -11.74 3.91 18.19
CA VAL A 37 -12.41 4.31 16.95
C VAL A 37 -11.61 5.43 16.31
N ILE A 38 -11.19 5.23 15.06
CA ILE A 38 -10.55 6.26 14.25
C ILE A 38 -11.64 7.14 13.63
N GLU A 39 -11.56 8.45 13.87
CA GLU A 39 -12.42 9.47 13.31
C GLU A 39 -11.63 10.42 12.40
N HIS A 40 -12.32 11.06 11.45
CA HIS A 40 -11.73 11.98 10.47
C HIS A 40 -10.50 11.41 9.72
N ALA A 41 -10.55 10.12 9.36
CA ALA A 41 -9.43 9.47 8.69
C ALA A 41 -9.18 10.07 7.30
N ALA A 42 -7.95 10.51 7.07
CA ALA A 42 -7.40 10.73 5.74
C ALA A 42 -6.85 9.41 5.19
N GLU A 43 -7.16 9.13 3.92
CA GLU A 43 -6.70 7.94 3.22
C GLU A 43 -5.51 8.29 2.31
N ARG A 44 -4.48 7.45 2.33
CA ARG A 44 -3.38 7.49 1.37
C ARG A 44 -3.18 6.12 0.73
N ALA A 45 -3.55 6.04 -0.54
CA ALA A 45 -3.28 4.90 -1.40
C ALA A 45 -1.84 4.95 -1.95
N ARG A 46 -1.15 3.80 -1.93
CA ARG A 46 0.19 3.64 -2.50
C ARG A 46 0.39 2.22 -3.05
N PRO A 47 1.28 2.01 -4.02
CA PRO A 47 1.58 0.66 -4.47
C PRO A 47 2.32 -0.12 -3.37
N GLY A 48 1.93 -1.38 -3.20
CA GLY A 48 2.56 -2.37 -2.32
C GLY A 48 3.10 -3.56 -3.10
N GLY A 49 3.82 -4.45 -2.40
CA GLY A 49 4.38 -5.67 -3.00
C GLY A 49 5.26 -5.39 -4.23
N ALA A 50 5.03 -6.13 -5.31
CA ALA A 50 5.74 -5.96 -6.57
C ALA A 50 5.53 -4.56 -7.19
N GLY A 51 4.40 -3.89 -6.91
CA GLY A 51 4.17 -2.52 -7.36
C GLY A 51 5.12 -1.52 -6.70
N LEU A 52 5.37 -1.67 -5.39
CA LEU A 52 6.36 -0.84 -4.69
C LEU A 52 7.77 -1.13 -5.22
N ALA A 53 8.11 -2.41 -5.39
CA ALA A 53 9.41 -2.80 -5.92
C ALA A 53 9.66 -2.24 -7.32
N ALA A 54 8.64 -2.23 -8.19
CA ALA A 54 8.72 -1.62 -9.52
C ALA A 54 8.80 -0.09 -9.49
N LEU A 55 8.19 0.58 -8.51
CA LEU A 55 8.27 2.03 -8.35
C LEU A 55 9.67 2.50 -7.92
N LEU A 56 10.38 1.70 -7.13
CA LEU A 56 11.71 2.01 -6.59
C LEU A 56 12.87 1.48 -7.46
N ALA A 57 12.54 0.75 -8.53
CA ALA A 57 13.46 0.08 -9.45
C ALA A 57 14.19 1.02 -10.41
#